data_AF-A0A6M1YFD6-F1
#
_entry.id   AF-A0A6M1YFD6-F1
#
_cell.length_a   1.000
_cell.length_b   1.000
_cell.length_c   1.000
_cell.angle_alpha   90.00
_cell.angle_beta   90.00
_cell.angle_gamma   90.00
#
_symmetry.space_group_name_H-M   'P 1'
#
loop_
_entity.id
_entity.type
_entity.pdbx_description
1 polymer ?
#
loop_
_entity_poly.entity_id
_entity_poly.type
_entity_poly.pdbx_seq_one_letter_code
_entity_poly.pdbx_strand_id
1 'polypeptide(L)'
;MLKKRIKSTTLKNPLVLRYHRLMDAFAKSDDERDFYLDKTEGGILYLDLEKTQEEIDKAEKEIAEYQGRFFLIPKLTFYEIKKIMEGFVNEKVYDIDTKEKLLDIIHSKDARENFLEFIYDNLSELEKWQQYYQERFRVRIIEWLRQNAFHFVFEEDLELGRVIVERVKETQFQPKVSREIAQARAQLENKAKTYYSSEALNPRPKRGRPPKQVIKVVVELEFSRDLYNQMPIPLRPFLYIPDITNAANVTFSSRFETEEQFLANIRSTGAHPEMNTKFAALSKRLDSLKSLSDRLVSLQKEGVLKGISKEEITVGKGQKVLGIAKEVLPKGKKEGIKEVPDDGLFTPKSLRRRKKRK
;
A
#
# COMPACT_ATOMS: atom_id res chain seq x y z
N MET A 1 -19.47 -44.62 -11.61
CA MET A 1 -19.20 -44.55 -10.15
C MET A 1 -19.56 -43.16 -9.66
N LEU A 2 -20.73 -43.00 -9.04
CA LEU A 2 -21.16 -41.74 -8.44
C LEU A 2 -20.28 -41.42 -7.24
N LYS A 3 -19.34 -40.47 -7.37
CA LYS A 3 -18.75 -39.81 -6.21
C LYS A 3 -19.91 -39.10 -5.50
N LYS A 4 -20.19 -39.51 -4.26
CA LYS A 4 -21.08 -38.80 -3.32
C LYS A 4 -20.70 -37.31 -3.34
N ARG A 5 -21.49 -36.48 -4.04
CA ARG A 5 -21.37 -35.02 -4.00
C ARG A 5 -21.53 -34.62 -2.53
N ILE A 6 -20.49 -33.99 -1.99
CA ILE A 6 -20.39 -33.59 -0.59
C ILE A 6 -21.58 -32.68 -0.30
N LYS A 7 -22.51 -33.14 0.54
CA LYS A 7 -23.54 -32.28 1.13
C LYS A 7 -22.81 -31.08 1.75
N SER A 8 -23.19 -29.86 1.36
CA SER A 8 -22.64 -28.61 1.89
C SER A 8 -22.53 -28.73 3.41
N THR A 9 -21.31 -28.82 3.93
CA THR A 9 -21.11 -28.92 5.37
C THR A 9 -21.41 -27.53 5.90
N THR A 10 -22.52 -27.37 6.63
CA THR A 10 -22.92 -26.08 7.19
C THR A 10 -21.77 -25.53 8.04
N LEU A 11 -21.24 -24.37 7.66
CA LEU A 11 -20.25 -23.66 8.46
C LEU A 11 -20.80 -23.42 9.86
N LYS A 12 -19.98 -23.72 10.86
CA LYS A 12 -20.30 -23.41 12.26
C LYS A 12 -19.62 -22.15 12.77
N ASN A 13 -18.65 -21.63 12.01
CA ASN A 13 -17.84 -20.49 12.40
C ASN A 13 -17.94 -19.39 11.33
N PRO A 14 -17.72 -18.12 11.69
CA PRO A 14 -17.44 -17.09 10.71
C PRO A 14 -16.22 -17.45 9.87
N LEU A 15 -16.24 -17.10 8.59
CA LEU A 15 -15.08 -17.13 7.70
C LEU A 15 -14.00 -16.19 8.23
N VAL A 16 -12.77 -16.67 8.32
CA VAL A 16 -11.62 -15.81 8.61
C VAL A 16 -11.05 -15.35 7.28
N LEU A 17 -11.34 -14.09 6.92
CA LEU A 17 -10.91 -13.47 5.67
C LEU A 17 -9.74 -12.53 5.93
N ARG A 18 -8.88 -12.33 4.92
CA ARG A 18 -7.85 -11.30 4.95
C ARG A 18 -8.32 -10.07 4.17
N TYR A 19 -8.48 -8.96 4.89
CA TYR A 19 -8.96 -7.70 4.34
C TYR A 19 -8.08 -7.22 3.18
N HIS A 20 -6.76 -7.24 3.35
CA HIS A 20 -5.84 -6.71 2.34
C HIS A 20 -5.91 -7.45 1.00
N ARG A 21 -6.20 -8.76 1.02
CA ARG A 21 -6.35 -9.56 -0.20
C ARG A 21 -7.64 -9.28 -0.93
N LEU A 22 -8.73 -9.11 -0.19
CA LEU A 22 -10.00 -8.66 -0.77
C LEU A 22 -9.85 -7.26 -1.36
N MET A 23 -9.17 -6.36 -0.65
CA MET A 23 -8.89 -5.02 -1.15
C MET A 23 -8.14 -5.04 -2.48
N ASP A 24 -7.11 -5.88 -2.60
CA ASP A 24 -6.35 -6.03 -3.85
C ASP A 24 -7.21 -6.63 -4.97
N ALA A 25 -7.98 -7.69 -4.69
CA ALA A 25 -8.88 -8.29 -5.66
C ALA A 25 -9.97 -7.30 -6.15
N PHE A 26 -10.53 -6.48 -5.25
CA PHE A 26 -11.47 -5.41 -5.62
C PHE A 26 -10.80 -4.32 -6.47
N ALA A 27 -9.55 -3.97 -6.21
CA ALA A 27 -8.82 -2.94 -6.94
C ALA A 27 -8.38 -3.39 -8.35
N LYS A 28 -8.10 -4.69 -8.51
CA LYS A 28 -7.66 -5.33 -9.76
C LYS A 28 -8.79 -5.90 -10.60
N SER A 29 -10.00 -6.01 -10.06
CA SER A 29 -11.15 -6.49 -10.83
C SER A 29 -11.56 -5.46 -11.88
N ASP A 30 -11.48 -5.86 -13.15
CA ASP A 30 -11.86 -5.06 -14.31
C ASP A 30 -12.57 -5.96 -15.34
N ASP A 31 -12.78 -5.44 -16.56
CA ASP A 31 -13.50 -6.19 -17.60
C ASP A 31 -12.74 -7.44 -18.09
N GLU A 32 -11.42 -7.52 -17.85
CA GLU A 32 -10.56 -8.64 -18.25
C GLU A 32 -10.26 -9.59 -17.08
N ARG A 33 -10.34 -9.10 -15.84
CA ARG A 33 -9.92 -9.81 -14.62
C ARG A 33 -11.11 -10.06 -13.69
N ASP A 34 -11.64 -11.28 -13.76
CA ASP A 34 -12.71 -11.72 -12.89
C ASP A 34 -12.18 -12.42 -11.63
N PHE A 35 -12.65 -11.95 -10.47
CA PHE A 35 -12.36 -12.56 -9.18
C PHE A 35 -13.63 -13.10 -8.52
N TYR A 36 -13.56 -14.28 -7.94
CA TYR A 36 -14.66 -14.88 -7.19
C TYR A 36 -14.27 -15.15 -5.74
N LEU A 37 -15.17 -14.88 -4.80
CA LEU A 37 -14.99 -15.25 -3.40
C LEU A 37 -15.80 -16.50 -3.05
N ASP A 38 -15.14 -17.49 -2.45
CA ASP A 38 -15.77 -18.68 -1.91
C ASP A 38 -16.43 -18.40 -0.54
N LYS A 39 -17.74 -18.59 -0.47
CA LYS A 39 -18.55 -18.46 0.76
C LYS A 39 -18.33 -19.58 1.78
N THR A 40 -17.65 -20.66 1.42
CA THR A 40 -17.41 -21.79 2.33
C THR A 40 -16.05 -21.76 3.01
N GLU A 41 -14.98 -21.47 2.27
CA GLU A 41 -13.62 -21.44 2.84
C GLU A 41 -12.97 -20.05 2.78
N GLY A 42 -13.61 -19.07 2.12
CA GLY A 42 -13.08 -17.70 2.04
C GLY A 42 -11.95 -17.53 1.03
N GLY A 43 -11.70 -18.52 0.18
CA GLY A 43 -10.70 -18.45 -0.88
C GLY A 43 -11.12 -17.50 -2.00
N ILE A 44 -10.17 -16.74 -2.53
CA ILE A 44 -10.37 -15.91 -3.72
C ILE A 44 -9.89 -16.72 -4.93
N LEU A 45 -10.70 -16.78 -5.97
CA LEU A 45 -10.35 -17.33 -7.27
C LEU A 45 -10.12 -16.19 -8.25
N TYR A 46 -9.07 -16.28 -9.05
CA TYR A 46 -8.78 -15.40 -10.17
C TYR A 46 -8.89 -16.24 -11.45
N LEU A 47 -9.85 -15.92 -12.32
CA LEU A 47 -9.98 -16.58 -13.62
C LEU A 47 -8.95 -15.98 -14.58
N ASP A 48 -7.77 -16.56 -14.53
CA ASP A 48 -6.66 -16.17 -15.39
C ASP A 48 -6.89 -16.62 -16.84
N LEU A 49 -7.06 -15.64 -17.73
CA LEU A 49 -7.25 -15.85 -19.17
C LEU A 49 -5.99 -16.37 -19.88
N GLU A 50 -4.82 -16.33 -19.23
CA GLU A 50 -3.59 -16.90 -19.77
C GLU A 50 -3.60 -18.45 -19.77
N LYS A 51 -4.56 -19.06 -19.07
CA LYS A 51 -4.68 -20.51 -19.01
C LYS A 51 -5.36 -21.11 -20.23
N THR A 52 -5.19 -22.42 -20.38
CA THR A 52 -5.81 -23.15 -21.50
C THR A 52 -7.33 -23.06 -21.44
N GLN A 53 -7.98 -22.89 -22.60
CA GLN A 53 -9.43 -22.79 -22.70
C GLN A 53 -10.14 -23.98 -22.03
N GLU A 54 -9.57 -25.19 -22.13
CA GLU A 54 -10.14 -26.36 -21.46
C GLU A 54 -10.17 -26.26 -19.93
N GLU A 55 -9.18 -25.60 -19.31
CA GLU A 55 -9.14 -25.40 -17.87
C GLU A 55 -10.14 -24.33 -17.44
N ILE A 56 -10.27 -23.26 -18.23
CA ILE A 56 -11.24 -22.18 -18.01
C ILE A 56 -12.66 -22.76 -18.10
N ASP A 57 -12.98 -23.50 -19.17
CA ASP A 57 -14.29 -24.12 -19.36
C ASP A 57 -14.64 -25.10 -18.21
N LYS A 58 -13.65 -25.82 -17.69
CA LYS A 58 -13.84 -26.71 -16.53
C LYS A 58 -14.10 -25.91 -15.25
N ALA A 59 -13.39 -24.81 -15.04
CA ALA A 59 -13.58 -23.93 -13.90
C ALA A 59 -14.95 -23.26 -13.93
N GLU A 60 -15.36 -22.73 -15.07
CA GLU A 60 -16.68 -22.11 -15.26
C GLU A 60 -17.82 -23.11 -15.02
N LYS A 61 -17.70 -24.34 -15.53
CA LYS A 61 -18.68 -25.41 -15.28
C LYS A 61 -18.80 -25.72 -13.79
N GLU A 62 -17.68 -25.81 -13.07
CA GLU A 62 -17.69 -26.05 -11.63
C GLU A 62 -18.29 -24.87 -10.85
N ILE A 63 -17.94 -23.63 -11.21
CA ILE A 63 -18.52 -22.41 -10.59
C ILE A 63 -20.04 -22.37 -10.81
N ALA A 64 -20.49 -22.67 -12.03
CA ALA A 64 -21.89 -22.72 -12.40
C ALA A 64 -22.63 -23.90 -11.73
N GLU A 65 -21.95 -25.02 -11.46
CA GLU A 65 -22.52 -26.17 -10.76
C GLU A 65 -22.74 -25.87 -9.26
N TYR A 66 -21.82 -25.13 -8.62
CA TYR A 66 -21.94 -24.69 -7.23
C TYR A 66 -22.60 -23.31 -7.10
N GLN A 67 -23.81 -23.17 -7.66
CA GLN A 67 -24.58 -21.92 -7.56
C GLN A 67 -24.73 -21.48 -6.10
N GLY A 68 -24.33 -20.23 -5.82
CA GLY A 68 -24.41 -19.64 -4.48
C GLY A 68 -23.23 -19.96 -3.53
N ARG A 69 -22.20 -20.69 -3.99
CA ARG A 69 -20.92 -20.82 -3.27
C ARG A 69 -19.94 -19.72 -3.65
N PHE A 70 -19.77 -19.48 -4.94
CA PHE A 70 -18.82 -18.50 -5.47
C PHE A 70 -19.55 -17.22 -5.84
N PHE A 71 -19.08 -16.08 -5.33
CA PHE A 71 -19.63 -14.76 -5.63
C PHE A 71 -18.62 -13.93 -6.38
N LEU A 72 -19.03 -13.37 -7.52
CA LEU A 72 -18.20 -12.45 -8.29
C LEU A 72 -17.93 -11.17 -7.49
N ILE A 73 -16.66 -10.84 -7.33
CA ILE A 73 -16.21 -9.59 -6.73
C ILE A 73 -16.60 -8.44 -7.69
N PRO A 74 -17.23 -7.37 -7.18
CA PRO A 74 -17.74 -6.32 -8.02
C PRO A 74 -16.60 -5.48 -8.59
N LYS A 75 -16.71 -5.19 -9.89
CA LYS A 75 -15.83 -4.26 -10.60
C LYS A 75 -16.14 -2.84 -10.16
N LEU A 76 -15.11 -2.05 -9.91
CA LEU A 76 -15.30 -0.64 -9.56
C LEU A 76 -15.55 0.17 -10.82
N THR A 77 -16.72 0.78 -10.87
CA THR A 77 -17.07 1.66 -11.97
C THR A 77 -16.19 2.92 -11.95
N PHE A 78 -15.96 3.52 -13.11
CA PHE A 78 -15.28 4.80 -13.22
C PHE A 78 -15.88 5.87 -12.27
N TYR A 79 -17.20 5.89 -12.14
CA TYR A 79 -17.90 6.82 -11.25
C TYR A 79 -17.60 6.58 -9.77
N GLU A 80 -17.56 5.31 -9.32
CA GLU A 80 -17.17 4.98 -7.94
C GLU A 80 -15.74 5.43 -7.64
N ILE A 81 -14.80 5.14 -8.56
CA ILE A 81 -13.39 5.55 -8.41
C ILE A 81 -13.29 7.08 -8.35
N LYS A 82 -13.98 7.77 -9.27
CA LYS A 82 -14.01 9.24 -9.30
C LYS A 82 -14.53 9.81 -7.98
N LYS A 83 -15.64 9.26 -7.46
CA LYS A 83 -16.24 9.70 -6.19
C LYS A 83 -15.30 9.47 -4.99
N ILE A 84 -14.52 8.39 -5.01
CA ILE A 84 -13.51 8.14 -3.97
C ILE A 84 -12.41 9.21 -4.03
N MET A 85 -11.90 9.53 -5.22
CA MET A 85 -10.90 10.59 -5.40
C MET A 85 -11.46 11.97 -4.98
N GLU A 86 -12.66 12.34 -5.42
CA GLU A 86 -13.32 13.61 -5.03
C GLU A 86 -13.55 13.67 -3.52
N GLY A 87 -13.95 12.57 -2.89
CA GLY A 87 -14.13 12.49 -1.44
C GLY A 87 -12.82 12.71 -0.69
N PHE A 88 -11.71 12.13 -1.17
CA PHE A 88 -10.39 12.37 -0.58
C PHE A 88 -10.00 13.85 -0.63
N VAL A 89 -10.11 14.45 -1.83
CA VAL A 89 -9.73 15.85 -2.06
C VAL A 89 -10.57 16.80 -1.21
N ASN A 90 -11.84 16.47 -0.96
CA ASN A 90 -12.71 17.30 -0.14
C ASN A 90 -12.52 17.11 1.37
N GLU A 91 -12.21 15.89 1.83
CA GLU A 91 -12.18 15.56 3.26
C GLU A 91 -10.77 15.60 3.88
N LYS A 92 -9.71 15.35 3.10
CA LYS A 92 -8.36 15.12 3.63
C LYS A 92 -7.31 16.12 3.12
N VAL A 93 -7.54 16.76 1.97
CA VAL A 93 -6.65 17.78 1.41
C VAL A 93 -7.06 19.15 1.97
N TYR A 94 -6.18 19.73 2.78
CA TYR A 94 -6.43 21.02 3.43
C TYR A 94 -5.80 22.21 2.70
N ASP A 95 -4.75 21.96 1.92
CA ASP A 95 -4.09 22.99 1.12
C ASP A 95 -4.93 23.33 -0.12
N ILE A 96 -5.25 24.61 -0.29
CA ILE A 96 -6.20 25.07 -1.31
C ILE A 96 -5.62 24.90 -2.71
N ASP A 97 -4.35 25.25 -2.91
CA ASP A 97 -3.69 25.15 -4.22
C ASP A 97 -3.58 23.68 -4.67
N THR A 98 -3.23 22.79 -3.74
CA THR A 98 -3.19 21.34 -3.99
C THR A 98 -4.58 20.78 -4.27
N LYS A 99 -5.59 21.26 -3.53
CA LYS A 99 -6.98 20.84 -3.71
C LYS A 99 -7.51 21.21 -5.10
N GLU A 100 -7.31 22.44 -5.54
CA GLU A 100 -7.76 22.91 -6.87
C GLU A 100 -7.09 22.11 -7.99
N LYS A 101 -5.77 21.90 -7.92
CA LYS A 101 -5.04 21.07 -8.89
C LYS A 101 -5.57 19.64 -8.96
N LEU A 102 -5.82 19.01 -7.81
CA LEU A 102 -6.36 17.65 -7.77
C LEU A 102 -7.78 17.58 -8.33
N LEU A 103 -8.61 18.59 -8.08
CA LEU A 103 -9.95 18.67 -8.69
C LEU A 103 -9.86 18.81 -10.21
N ASP A 104 -8.94 19.64 -10.73
CA ASP A 104 -8.73 19.77 -12.17
C ASP A 104 -8.28 18.45 -12.81
N ILE A 105 -7.34 17.73 -12.15
CA ILE A 105 -6.90 16.39 -12.56
C ILE A 105 -8.07 15.40 -12.60
N ILE A 106 -8.95 15.42 -11.60
CA ILE A 106 -10.12 14.53 -11.53
C ILE A 106 -11.11 14.76 -12.69
N HIS A 107 -11.17 15.98 -13.23
CA HIS A 107 -12.01 16.33 -14.38
C HIS A 107 -11.32 16.12 -15.74
N SER A 108 -10.02 15.81 -15.73
CA SER A 108 -9.22 15.54 -16.93
C SER A 108 -9.49 14.16 -17.54
N LYS A 109 -8.95 13.93 -18.75
CA LYS A 109 -8.83 12.57 -19.32
C LYS A 109 -7.82 11.76 -18.52
N ASP A 110 -8.06 10.47 -18.35
CA ASP A 110 -7.22 9.57 -17.55
C ASP A 110 -7.04 10.00 -16.08
N ALA A 111 -8.10 10.57 -15.49
CA ALA A 111 -8.14 11.11 -14.14
C ALA A 111 -7.48 10.24 -13.06
N ARG A 112 -7.66 8.91 -13.10
CA ARG A 112 -7.10 7.98 -12.10
C ARG A 112 -5.57 7.96 -12.12
N GLU A 113 -4.96 7.82 -13.30
CA GLU A 113 -3.50 7.69 -13.42
C GLU A 113 -2.82 9.02 -13.10
N ASN A 114 -3.34 10.12 -13.64
CA ASN A 114 -2.83 11.46 -13.37
C ASN A 114 -2.97 11.83 -11.87
N PHE A 115 -4.07 11.40 -11.23
CA PHE A 115 -4.27 11.60 -9.79
C PHE A 115 -3.23 10.81 -8.99
N LEU A 116 -3.02 9.53 -9.33
CA LEU A 116 -2.00 8.73 -8.65
C LEU A 116 -0.62 9.36 -8.83
N GLU A 117 -0.21 9.70 -10.05
CA GLU A 117 1.08 10.33 -10.34
C GLU A 117 1.32 11.57 -9.46
N PHE A 118 0.34 12.48 -9.40
CA PHE A 118 0.43 13.67 -8.54
C PHE A 118 0.56 13.31 -7.05
N ILE A 119 -0.18 12.30 -6.59
CA ILE A 119 -0.15 11.88 -5.18
C ILE A 119 1.20 11.23 -4.84
N TYR A 120 1.79 10.44 -5.74
CA TYR A 120 3.10 9.82 -5.53
C TYR A 120 4.25 10.85 -5.48
N ASP A 121 4.12 11.96 -6.21
CA ASP A 121 5.07 13.09 -6.10
C ASP A 121 4.95 13.83 -4.74
N ASN A 122 3.81 13.71 -4.06
CA ASN A 122 3.50 14.39 -2.81
C ASN A 122 3.36 13.41 -1.64
N LEU A 123 4.49 13.01 -1.03
CA LEU A 123 4.53 12.01 0.04
C LEU A 123 3.56 12.26 1.21
N SER A 124 3.31 13.52 1.58
CA SER A 124 2.35 13.84 2.66
C SER A 124 0.89 13.57 2.26
N GLU A 125 0.54 13.78 0.99
CA GLU A 125 -0.80 13.47 0.48
C GLU A 125 -0.93 11.97 0.18
N LEU A 126 0.16 11.30 -0.23
CA LEU A 126 0.20 9.84 -0.40
C LEU A 126 -0.17 9.11 0.89
N GLU A 127 0.43 9.47 2.03
CA GLU A 127 0.10 8.81 3.31
C GLU A 127 -1.39 8.99 3.68
N LYS A 128 -1.93 10.20 3.49
CA LYS A 128 -3.35 10.47 3.72
C LYS A 128 -4.25 9.69 2.76
N TRP A 129 -3.86 9.61 1.49
CA TRP A 129 -4.58 8.88 0.46
C TRP A 129 -4.63 7.40 0.79
N GLN A 130 -3.49 6.78 1.15
CA GLN A 130 -3.43 5.38 1.54
C GLN A 130 -4.38 5.07 2.71
N GLN A 131 -4.36 5.90 3.76
CA GLN A 131 -5.25 5.74 4.91
C GLN A 131 -6.73 5.90 4.52
N TYR A 132 -7.05 6.97 3.79
CA TYR A 132 -8.41 7.25 3.36
C TYR A 132 -8.96 6.15 2.45
N TYR A 133 -8.18 5.71 1.48
CA TYR A 133 -8.57 4.68 0.53
C TYR A 133 -8.80 3.35 1.24
N GLN A 134 -7.93 2.96 2.17
CA GLN A 134 -8.13 1.77 3.01
C GLN A 134 -9.41 1.88 3.86
N GLU A 135 -9.67 3.00 4.51
CA GLU A 135 -10.90 3.20 5.29
C GLU A 135 -12.16 3.07 4.42
N ARG A 136 -12.17 3.69 3.24
CA ARG A 136 -13.31 3.66 2.31
C ARG A 136 -13.52 2.27 1.71
N PHE A 137 -12.46 1.60 1.28
CA PHE A 137 -12.54 0.24 0.74
C PHE A 137 -13.00 -0.76 1.78
N ARG A 138 -12.56 -0.59 3.03
CA ARG A 138 -13.02 -1.43 4.13
C ARG A 138 -14.52 -1.40 4.29
N VAL A 139 -15.11 -0.20 4.30
CA VAL A 139 -16.57 -0.04 4.37
C VAL A 139 -17.24 -0.68 3.16
N ARG A 140 -16.73 -0.42 1.95
CA ARG A 140 -17.30 -0.96 0.69
C ARG A 140 -17.27 -2.50 0.63
N ILE A 141 -16.19 -3.12 1.12
CA ILE A 141 -16.05 -4.58 1.17
C ILE A 141 -16.99 -5.16 2.21
N ILE A 142 -17.08 -4.56 3.41
CA ILE A 142 -18.04 -4.98 4.44
C ILE A 142 -19.48 -4.89 3.91
N GLU A 143 -19.84 -3.79 3.25
CA GLU A 143 -21.15 -3.62 2.62
C GLU A 143 -21.47 -4.74 1.64
N TRP A 144 -20.53 -5.06 0.75
CA TRP A 144 -20.71 -6.12 -0.23
C TRP A 144 -20.81 -7.51 0.40
N LEU A 145 -19.98 -7.82 1.40
CA LEU A 145 -20.04 -9.08 2.14
C LEU A 145 -21.38 -9.22 2.87
N ARG A 146 -21.91 -8.13 3.43
CA ARG A 146 -23.23 -8.11 4.08
C ARG A 146 -24.37 -8.33 3.08
N GLN A 147 -24.33 -7.67 1.93
CA GLN A 147 -25.34 -7.81 0.87
C GLN A 147 -25.45 -9.25 0.37
N ASN A 148 -24.32 -9.97 0.31
CA ASN A 148 -24.25 -11.38 -0.09
C ASN A 148 -24.37 -12.37 1.09
N ALA A 149 -24.72 -11.88 2.27
CA ALA A 149 -24.92 -12.67 3.49
C ALA A 149 -23.73 -13.58 3.84
N PHE A 150 -22.51 -13.05 3.77
CA PHE A 150 -21.30 -13.74 4.24
C PHE A 150 -21.18 -13.63 5.76
N HIS A 151 -21.04 -14.75 6.47
CA HIS A 151 -20.68 -14.72 7.88
C HIS A 151 -19.16 -14.68 8.02
N PHE A 152 -18.56 -13.54 8.36
CA PHE A 152 -17.10 -13.35 8.29
C PHE A 152 -16.51 -12.52 9.44
N VAL A 153 -15.19 -12.64 9.59
CA VAL A 153 -14.33 -11.77 10.40
C VAL A 153 -13.02 -11.53 9.65
N PHE A 154 -12.47 -10.32 9.76
CA PHE A 154 -11.13 -10.04 9.23
C PHE A 154 -10.04 -10.48 10.21
N GLU A 155 -9.06 -11.20 9.69
CA GLU A 155 -7.91 -11.68 10.47
C GLU A 155 -7.14 -10.51 11.10
N GLU A 156 -7.08 -9.37 10.41
CA GLU A 156 -6.47 -8.13 10.89
C GLU A 156 -7.12 -7.55 12.16
N ASP A 157 -8.38 -7.91 12.45
CA ASP A 157 -9.12 -7.40 13.62
C ASP A 157 -9.12 -8.40 14.79
N LEU A 158 -8.46 -9.55 14.61
CA LEU A 158 -8.40 -10.60 15.62
C LEU A 158 -7.26 -10.35 16.59
N GLU A 159 -7.60 -10.33 17.87
CA GLU A 159 -6.63 -10.34 18.97
C GLU A 159 -6.29 -11.79 19.36
N LEU A 160 -6.15 -12.67 18.35
CA LEU A 160 -5.84 -14.10 18.52
C LEU A 160 -4.44 -14.40 18.02
N GLY A 161 -3.71 -15.24 18.75
CA GLY A 161 -2.42 -15.73 18.29
C GLY A 161 -2.56 -16.59 17.03
N ARG A 162 -1.62 -16.47 16.10
CA ARG A 162 -1.58 -17.20 14.82
C ARG A 162 -1.89 -18.69 14.93
N VAL A 163 -1.27 -19.38 15.88
CA VAL A 163 -1.45 -20.83 16.11
C VAL A 163 -2.91 -21.18 16.41
N ILE A 164 -3.62 -20.32 17.14
CA ILE A 164 -5.03 -20.52 17.46
C ILE A 164 -5.88 -20.33 16.20
N VAL A 165 -5.58 -19.29 15.41
CA VAL A 165 -6.29 -19.02 14.14
C VAL A 165 -6.13 -20.19 13.16
N GLU A 166 -4.92 -20.74 13.01
CA GLU A 166 -4.66 -21.92 12.17
C GLU A 166 -5.49 -23.13 12.63
N ARG A 167 -5.49 -23.45 13.94
CA ARG A 167 -6.31 -24.53 14.49
C ARG A 167 -7.82 -24.31 14.31
N VAL A 168 -8.28 -23.06 14.37
CA VAL A 168 -9.69 -22.73 14.12
C VAL A 168 -10.06 -22.97 12.65
N LYS A 169 -9.17 -22.61 11.71
CA LYS A 169 -9.32 -22.89 10.28
C LYS A 169 -9.31 -24.40 10.00
N GLU A 170 -8.37 -25.16 10.58
CA GLU A 170 -8.31 -26.63 10.45
C GLU A 170 -9.59 -27.32 10.94
N THR A 171 -10.15 -26.84 12.05
CA THR A 171 -11.32 -27.43 12.68
C THR A 171 -12.64 -26.85 12.18
N GLN A 172 -12.65 -25.96 11.17
CA GLN A 172 -13.81 -25.17 10.75
C GLN A 172 -15.10 -25.97 10.54
N PHE A 173 -14.98 -27.21 10.05
CA PHE A 173 -16.12 -28.11 9.80
C PHE A 173 -16.41 -29.09 10.94
N GLN A 174 -15.57 -29.14 11.97
CA GLN A 174 -15.71 -30.07 13.09
C GLN A 174 -16.71 -29.55 14.14
N PRO A 175 -17.67 -30.38 14.58
CA PRO A 175 -18.70 -29.97 15.54
C PRO A 175 -18.21 -29.95 16.99
N LYS A 176 -17.25 -30.80 17.34
CA LYS A 176 -16.66 -30.90 18.69
C LYS A 176 -15.20 -30.50 18.60
N VAL A 177 -14.79 -29.56 19.44
CA VAL A 177 -13.41 -29.05 19.51
C VAL A 177 -12.99 -28.87 20.96
N SER A 178 -11.68 -28.71 21.18
CA SER A 178 -11.14 -28.41 22.50
C SER A 178 -11.71 -27.10 23.07
N ARG A 179 -11.66 -26.95 24.39
CA ARG A 179 -12.20 -25.78 25.11
C ARG A 179 -11.60 -24.46 24.60
N GLU A 180 -10.31 -24.42 24.33
CA GLU A 180 -9.61 -23.25 23.79
C GLU A 180 -10.15 -22.82 22.43
N ILE A 181 -10.34 -23.76 21.51
CA ILE A 181 -10.88 -23.49 20.17
C ILE A 181 -12.35 -23.08 20.26
N ALA A 182 -13.12 -23.67 21.18
CA ALA A 182 -14.51 -23.26 21.41
C ALA A 182 -14.61 -21.80 21.90
N GLN A 183 -13.69 -21.37 22.77
CA GLN A 183 -13.60 -19.98 23.21
C GLN A 183 -13.21 -19.03 22.06
N ALA A 184 -12.22 -19.41 21.25
CA ALA A 184 -11.84 -18.64 20.07
C ALA A 184 -13.02 -18.49 19.08
N ARG A 185 -13.78 -19.56 18.84
CA ARG A 185 -15.01 -19.51 18.00
C ARG A 185 -16.04 -18.54 18.54
N ALA A 186 -16.26 -18.53 19.86
CA ALA A 186 -17.19 -17.58 20.48
C ALA A 186 -16.71 -16.13 20.32
N GLN A 187 -15.39 -15.88 20.39
CA GLN A 187 -14.82 -14.56 20.11
C GLN A 187 -15.01 -14.15 18.65
N LEU A 188 -14.78 -15.07 17.70
CA LEU A 188 -15.05 -14.84 16.28
C LEU A 188 -16.54 -14.50 16.06
N GLU A 189 -17.44 -15.25 16.66
CA GLU A 189 -18.89 -15.04 16.53
C GLU A 189 -19.31 -13.65 17.06
N ASN A 190 -18.73 -13.24 18.18
CA ASN A 190 -18.98 -11.92 18.74
C ASN A 190 -18.43 -10.81 17.84
N LYS A 191 -17.23 -10.99 17.27
CA LYS A 191 -16.64 -10.06 16.30
C LYS A 191 -17.46 -10.00 15.00
N ALA A 192 -17.92 -11.14 14.48
CA ALA A 192 -18.74 -11.21 13.27
C ALA A 192 -19.99 -10.33 13.38
N LYS A 193 -20.67 -10.38 14.53
CA LYS A 193 -21.85 -9.54 14.81
C LYS A 193 -21.54 -8.04 14.75
N THR A 194 -20.32 -7.61 15.09
CA THR A 194 -19.94 -6.20 15.03
C THR A 194 -19.90 -5.66 13.60
N TYR A 195 -19.53 -6.46 12.60
CA TYR A 195 -19.55 -6.04 11.19
C TYR A 195 -20.96 -5.82 10.64
N TYR A 196 -21.96 -6.47 11.23
CA TYR A 196 -23.37 -6.30 10.91
C TYR A 196 -24.02 -5.12 11.66
N SER A 197 -23.33 -4.54 12.64
CA SER A 197 -23.78 -3.34 13.33
C SER A 197 -23.62 -2.08 12.47
N SER A 198 -24.23 -0.97 12.90
CA SER A 198 -24.10 0.34 12.25
C SER A 198 -22.72 0.99 12.46
N GLU A 199 -21.95 0.53 13.45
CA GLU A 199 -20.62 1.06 13.77
C GLU A 199 -19.57 0.66 12.72
N ALA A 200 -19.72 -0.51 12.09
CA ALA A 200 -18.81 -0.98 11.04
C ALA A 200 -18.98 -0.24 9.70
N LEU A 201 -20.17 0.32 9.43
CA LEU A 201 -20.46 1.12 8.24
C LEU A 201 -20.05 2.59 8.41
N ASN A 202 -20.16 3.09 9.62
CA ASN A 202 -19.86 4.48 9.96
C ASN A 202 -18.98 4.53 11.19
N PRO A 203 -17.65 4.37 11.04
CA PRO A 203 -16.71 4.49 12.14
C PRO A 203 -16.75 5.94 12.65
N ARG A 204 -17.54 6.18 13.71
CA ARG A 204 -17.57 7.50 14.36
C ARG A 204 -16.29 7.66 15.18
N PRO A 205 -15.66 8.84 15.18
CA PRO A 205 -14.61 9.14 16.14
C PRO A 205 -15.19 8.94 17.54
N LYS A 206 -14.55 8.06 18.35
CA LYS A 206 -14.99 7.85 19.74
C LYS A 206 -14.99 9.20 20.45
N ARG A 207 -16.19 9.70 20.77
CA ARG A 207 -16.40 11.03 21.33
C ARG A 207 -15.98 11.00 22.81
N GLY A 208 -14.76 11.42 23.10
CA GLY A 208 -14.28 11.58 24.47
C GLY A 208 -12.78 11.36 24.64
N ARG A 209 -12.12 12.41 25.17
CA ARG A 209 -10.69 12.58 25.50
C ARG A 209 -9.72 12.33 24.32
N PRO A 210 -8.71 13.20 24.11
CA PRO A 210 -7.67 12.95 23.12
C PRO A 210 -7.09 11.55 23.35
N PRO A 211 -7.00 10.70 22.32
CA PRO A 211 -6.35 9.41 22.46
C PRO A 211 -4.94 9.65 22.99
N LYS A 212 -4.57 8.95 24.07
CA LYS A 212 -3.16 8.87 24.47
C LYS A 212 -2.40 8.49 23.20
N GLN A 213 -1.35 9.25 22.87
CA GLN A 213 -0.41 8.89 21.80
C GLN A 213 0.21 7.54 22.18
N VAL A 214 -0.49 6.45 21.83
CA VAL A 214 0.06 5.12 21.86
C VAL A 214 1.01 5.14 20.68
N ILE A 215 2.31 5.07 20.99
CA ILE A 215 3.35 4.84 20.01
C ILE A 215 2.87 3.66 19.18
N LYS A 216 2.58 3.90 17.89
CA LYS A 216 2.12 2.89 16.95
C LYS A 216 3.32 1.95 16.75
N VAL A 217 3.45 0.97 17.65
CA VAL A 217 4.41 -0.11 17.48
C VAL A 217 3.96 -0.83 16.23
N VAL A 218 4.73 -0.66 15.16
CA VAL A 218 4.57 -1.40 13.91
C VAL A 218 4.99 -2.83 14.22
N VAL A 219 4.09 -3.59 14.84
CA VAL A 219 4.23 -5.04 14.95
C VAL A 219 3.81 -5.58 13.60
N GLU A 220 4.73 -6.22 12.88
CA GLU A 220 4.39 -6.98 11.68
C GLU A 220 3.39 -8.06 12.10
N LEU A 221 2.16 -7.97 11.58
CA LEU A 221 1.12 -8.96 11.86
C LEU A 221 1.52 -10.27 11.17
N GLU A 222 1.79 -11.30 11.98
CA GLU A 222 2.00 -12.65 11.45
C GLU A 222 0.66 -13.28 11.06
N PHE A 223 0.43 -13.45 9.76
CA PHE A 223 -0.78 -14.09 9.26
C PHE A 223 -0.70 -15.62 9.30
N SER A 224 -1.85 -16.24 9.56
CA SER A 224 -2.04 -17.69 9.50
C SER A 224 -2.07 -18.20 8.06
N ARG A 225 -1.71 -19.47 7.88
CA ARG A 225 -1.79 -20.14 6.57
C ARG A 225 -3.25 -20.27 6.11
N ASP A 226 -3.46 -20.14 4.80
CA ASP A 226 -4.77 -20.45 4.21
C ASP A 226 -4.95 -21.95 4.10
N LEU A 227 -6.16 -22.42 4.40
CA LEU A 227 -6.51 -23.83 4.39
C LEU A 227 -7.80 -24.02 3.58
N TYR A 228 -7.66 -24.75 2.47
CA TYR A 228 -8.75 -25.00 1.51
C TYR A 228 -8.97 -26.51 1.35
N ASN A 229 -9.81 -27.08 2.20
CA ASN A 229 -10.03 -28.52 2.28
C ASN A 229 -11.17 -29.00 1.36
N GLN A 230 -12.16 -28.14 1.11
CA GLN A 230 -13.37 -28.42 0.33
C GLN A 230 -13.35 -27.77 -1.06
N MET A 231 -12.24 -27.14 -1.45
CA MET A 231 -12.08 -26.58 -2.80
C MET A 231 -12.00 -27.68 -3.88
N PRO A 232 -12.87 -27.61 -4.92
CA PRO A 232 -12.83 -28.52 -6.06
C PRO A 232 -11.46 -28.50 -6.74
N ILE A 233 -10.99 -29.68 -7.15
CA ILE A 233 -9.68 -29.85 -7.78
C ILE A 233 -9.49 -28.93 -9.01
N PRO A 234 -10.48 -28.77 -9.92
CA PRO A 234 -10.34 -27.90 -11.09
C PRO A 234 -10.15 -26.42 -10.74
N LEU A 235 -10.58 -25.97 -9.56
CA LEU A 235 -10.50 -24.57 -9.14
C LEU A 235 -9.21 -24.24 -8.38
N ARG A 236 -8.48 -25.24 -7.88
CA ARG A 236 -7.24 -25.02 -7.11
C ARG A 236 -6.16 -24.25 -7.87
N PRO A 237 -5.94 -24.47 -9.19
CA PRO A 237 -4.96 -23.70 -9.94
C PRO A 237 -5.32 -22.21 -10.02
N PHE A 238 -6.59 -21.84 -9.84
CA PHE A 238 -7.10 -20.48 -9.94
C PHE A 238 -7.11 -19.77 -8.57
N LEU A 239 -6.58 -20.38 -7.50
CA LEU A 239 -6.52 -19.76 -6.19
C LEU A 239 -5.61 -18.52 -6.22
N TYR A 240 -6.18 -17.39 -5.87
CA TYR A 240 -5.50 -16.11 -5.78
C TYR A 240 -4.88 -15.95 -4.39
N ILE A 241 -3.55 -16.06 -4.33
CA ILE A 241 -2.77 -16.02 -3.09
C ILE A 241 -1.66 -14.99 -3.25
N PRO A 242 -1.97 -13.69 -3.22
CA PRO A 242 -0.94 -12.67 -3.32
C PRO A 242 -0.15 -12.59 -2.00
N ASP A 243 1.14 -12.28 -2.12
CA ASP A 243 2.08 -12.10 -1.00
C ASP A 243 1.94 -10.70 -0.39
N ILE A 244 0.72 -10.37 0.05
CA ILE A 244 0.40 -9.08 0.67
C ILE A 244 0.40 -9.27 2.17
N THR A 245 1.45 -8.76 2.81
CA THR A 245 1.63 -8.73 4.27
C THR A 245 1.29 -7.38 4.88
N ASN A 246 1.24 -6.31 4.08
CA ASN A 246 0.96 -4.97 4.58
C ASN A 246 0.03 -4.20 3.63
N ALA A 247 -0.75 -3.29 4.20
CA ALA A 247 -1.68 -2.43 3.49
C ALA A 247 -0.99 -1.47 2.50
N ALA A 248 0.30 -1.19 2.73
CA ALA A 248 1.14 -0.41 1.81
C ALA A 248 1.49 -1.20 0.53
N ASN A 249 1.49 -2.53 0.58
CA ASN A 249 1.86 -3.37 -0.56
C ASN A 249 0.71 -3.59 -1.55
N VAL A 250 -0.49 -3.10 -1.23
CA VAL A 250 -1.66 -3.17 -2.12
C VAL A 250 -1.53 -2.06 -3.17
N THR A 251 -1.50 -2.42 -4.45
CA THR A 251 -1.44 -1.41 -5.51
C THR A 251 -2.79 -0.73 -5.68
N PHE A 252 -2.76 0.61 -5.74
CA PHE A 252 -3.96 1.41 -6.03
C PHE A 252 -4.26 1.50 -7.53
N SER A 253 -3.37 0.99 -8.38
CA SER A 253 -3.54 0.95 -9.84
C SER A 253 -4.13 -0.40 -10.26
N SER A 254 -5.08 -0.38 -11.20
CA SER A 254 -5.59 -1.58 -11.85
C SER A 254 -4.64 -2.07 -12.95
N ARG A 255 -3.76 -1.21 -13.46
CA ARG A 255 -2.86 -1.51 -14.58
C ARG A 255 -1.57 -2.19 -14.15
N PHE A 256 -1.09 -1.93 -12.93
CA PHE A 256 0.19 -2.42 -12.46
C PHE A 256 0.03 -3.39 -11.28
N GLU A 257 0.80 -4.47 -11.31
CA GLU A 257 0.71 -5.55 -10.33
C GLU A 257 1.39 -5.19 -9.01
N THR A 258 2.48 -4.41 -9.09
CA THR A 258 3.25 -3.93 -7.94
C THR A 258 3.45 -2.42 -7.97
N GLU A 259 3.61 -1.82 -6.79
CA GLU A 259 3.90 -0.39 -6.64
C GLU A 259 5.21 -0.05 -7.36
N GLU A 260 6.18 -0.97 -7.32
CA GLU A 260 7.46 -0.86 -8.02
C GLU A 260 7.31 -0.79 -9.53
N GLN A 261 6.42 -1.60 -10.13
CA GLN A 261 6.13 -1.54 -11.57
C GLN A 261 5.50 -0.19 -11.95
N PHE A 262 4.57 0.31 -11.14
CA PHE A 262 3.96 1.63 -11.36
C PHE A 262 4.98 2.76 -11.25
N LEU A 263 5.81 2.74 -10.20
CA LEU A 263 6.88 3.73 -10.00
C LEU A 263 7.96 3.64 -11.09
N ALA A 264 8.28 2.44 -11.57
CA ALA A 264 9.18 2.25 -12.71
C ALA A 264 8.57 2.83 -13.98
N ASN A 265 7.25 2.66 -14.18
CA ASN A 265 6.55 3.29 -15.29
C ASN A 265 6.64 4.82 -15.19
N ILE A 266 6.29 5.44 -14.05
CA ILE A 266 6.44 6.91 -13.84
C ILE A 266 7.87 7.37 -14.14
N ARG A 267 8.88 6.64 -13.64
CA ARG A 267 10.29 6.95 -13.89
C ARG A 267 10.67 6.85 -15.38
N SER A 268 9.99 5.97 -16.13
CA SER A 268 10.20 5.76 -17.56
C SER A 268 9.38 6.68 -18.48
N THR A 269 8.16 7.07 -18.08
CA THR A 269 7.25 7.93 -18.86
C THR A 269 7.55 9.41 -18.74
N GLY A 270 8.48 9.83 -17.87
CA GLY A 270 9.21 11.08 -18.05
C GLY A 270 8.42 12.36 -17.79
N ALA A 271 7.66 12.44 -16.69
CA ALA A 271 6.99 13.68 -16.30
C ALA A 271 7.89 14.71 -15.58
N HIS A 272 9.11 14.34 -15.15
CA HIS A 272 10.07 15.28 -14.53
C HIS A 272 11.48 15.19 -15.15
N PRO A 273 11.74 15.88 -16.28
CA PRO A 273 13.09 16.03 -16.82
C PRO A 273 14.06 16.67 -15.80
N GLU A 274 13.56 17.46 -14.84
CA GLU A 274 14.39 18.09 -13.80
C GLU A 274 14.87 17.12 -12.70
N MET A 275 14.07 16.12 -12.34
CA MET A 275 14.47 15.09 -11.38
C MET A 275 15.43 14.10 -12.03
N ASN A 276 15.17 13.69 -13.27
CA ASN A 276 16.10 12.85 -14.03
C ASN A 276 17.42 13.54 -14.33
N THR A 277 17.46 14.86 -14.55
CA THR A 277 18.72 15.60 -14.68
C THR A 277 19.47 15.71 -13.35
N LYS A 278 18.78 15.91 -12.22
CA LYS A 278 19.40 15.89 -10.88
C LYS A 278 19.91 14.50 -10.51
N PHE A 279 19.15 13.43 -10.77
CA PHE A 279 19.58 12.04 -10.54
C PHE A 279 20.71 11.63 -11.50
N ALA A 280 20.64 11.99 -12.78
CA ALA A 280 21.74 11.75 -13.71
C ALA A 280 23.00 12.56 -13.35
N ALA A 281 22.85 13.79 -12.86
CA ALA A 281 23.96 14.59 -12.34
C ALA A 281 24.54 14.00 -11.05
N LEU A 282 23.70 13.44 -10.17
CA LEU A 282 24.14 12.74 -8.96
C LEU A 282 24.84 11.42 -9.28
N SER A 283 24.32 10.63 -10.22
CA SER A 283 24.97 9.41 -10.70
C SER A 283 26.32 9.72 -11.35
N LYS A 284 26.39 10.75 -12.22
CA LYS A 284 27.67 11.22 -12.77
C LYS A 284 28.65 11.70 -11.69
N ARG A 285 28.16 12.37 -10.63
CA ARG A 285 29.00 12.78 -9.48
C ARG A 285 29.46 11.56 -8.68
N LEU A 286 28.61 10.56 -8.47
CA LEU A 286 28.97 9.31 -7.80
C LEU A 286 30.00 8.52 -8.60
N ASP A 287 29.86 8.44 -9.92
CA ASP A 287 30.84 7.76 -10.79
C ASP A 287 32.17 8.53 -10.85
N SER A 288 32.12 9.87 -10.81
CA SER A 288 33.33 10.69 -10.65
C SER A 288 33.99 10.50 -9.28
N LEU A 289 33.21 10.30 -8.20
CA LEU A 289 33.74 10.01 -6.87
C LEU A 289 34.30 8.61 -6.76
N LYS A 290 33.67 7.62 -7.41
CA LYS A 290 34.19 6.25 -7.50
C LYS A 290 35.50 6.20 -8.28
N SER A 291 35.56 6.84 -9.45
CA SER A 291 36.81 6.91 -10.23
C SER A 291 37.93 7.69 -9.53
N LEU A 292 37.61 8.74 -8.76
CA LEU A 292 38.58 9.44 -7.90
C LEU A 292 39.00 8.60 -6.70
N SER A 293 38.08 7.85 -6.10
CA SER A 293 38.36 6.89 -5.02
C SER A 293 39.26 5.76 -5.53
N ASP A 294 38.97 5.20 -6.70
CA ASP A 294 39.77 4.14 -7.32
C ASP A 294 41.16 4.65 -7.71
N ARG A 295 41.27 5.89 -8.19
CA ARG A 295 42.57 6.57 -8.41
C ARG A 295 43.34 6.82 -7.12
N LEU A 296 42.66 7.20 -6.04
CA LEU A 296 43.30 7.38 -4.73
C LEU A 296 43.81 6.04 -4.18
N VAL A 297 43.01 4.99 -4.31
CA VAL A 297 43.40 3.63 -3.92
C VAL A 297 44.55 3.11 -4.78
N SER A 298 44.58 3.40 -6.09
CA SER A 298 45.71 3.03 -6.96
C SER A 298 46.98 3.81 -6.63
N LEU A 299 46.90 5.12 -6.38
CA LEU A 299 48.03 5.95 -5.97
C LEU A 299 48.57 5.61 -4.58
N GLN A 300 47.72 5.08 -3.69
CA GLN A 300 48.12 4.55 -2.39
C GLN A 300 48.82 3.18 -2.52
N LYS A 301 48.45 2.36 -3.52
CA LYS A 301 49.13 1.08 -3.85
C LYS A 301 50.46 1.28 -4.59
N GLU A 302 50.59 2.35 -5.38
CA GLU A 302 51.83 2.71 -6.09
C GLU A 302 52.85 3.46 -5.21
N GLY A 303 52.57 3.65 -3.92
CA GLY A 303 53.52 4.18 -2.94
C GLY A 303 53.81 5.68 -3.06
N VAL A 304 53.04 6.42 -3.85
CA VAL A 304 53.21 7.87 -4.07
C VAL A 304 52.63 8.70 -2.91
N LEU A 305 51.63 8.18 -2.20
CA LEU A 305 51.03 8.82 -1.03
C LEU A 305 51.60 8.23 0.28
N LYS A 306 52.78 8.70 0.69
CA LYS A 306 53.26 8.49 2.07
C LYS A 306 52.60 9.51 2.99
N GLY A 307 51.62 9.05 3.77
CA GLY A 307 51.11 9.78 4.93
C GLY A 307 49.63 10.15 4.86
N ILE A 308 48.76 9.14 4.92
CA ILE A 308 47.42 9.31 5.48
C ILE A 308 47.22 8.17 6.47
N SER A 309 47.59 8.42 7.72
CA SER A 309 47.29 7.55 8.84
C SER A 309 45.78 7.44 9.01
N LYS A 310 45.31 6.22 9.22
CA LYS A 310 43.96 5.93 9.73
C LYS A 310 43.85 6.52 11.13
N GLU A 311 43.29 7.72 11.26
CA GLU A 311 42.73 8.16 12.54
C GLU A 311 41.26 7.75 12.58
N GLU A 312 40.93 6.92 13.56
CA GLU A 312 39.57 6.59 13.95
C GLU A 312 38.82 7.88 14.30
N ILE A 313 37.79 8.21 13.52
CA ILE A 313 36.87 9.30 13.87
C ILE A 313 36.00 8.81 15.02
N THR A 314 36.44 9.08 16.24
CA THR A 314 35.57 9.10 17.41
C THR A 314 34.71 10.37 17.36
N VAL A 315 33.39 10.19 17.40
CA VAL A 315 32.41 11.28 17.38
C VAL A 315 32.48 12.02 18.71
N GLY A 316 33.23 13.12 18.74
CA GLY A 316 33.33 14.05 19.86
C GLY A 316 32.85 15.45 19.45
N LYS A 317 31.99 16.04 20.27
CA LYS A 317 31.25 17.29 20.04
C LYS A 317 32.14 18.47 19.61
N GLY A 318 31.78 19.04 18.46
CA GLY A 318 31.89 20.47 18.15
C GLY A 318 33.30 21.03 17.87
N GLN A 319 33.66 21.14 16.60
CA GLN A 319 34.42 22.28 16.04
C GLN A 319 34.50 22.20 14.51
N LYS A 320 34.50 23.37 13.87
CA LYS A 320 34.55 23.59 12.41
C LYS A 320 35.93 23.20 11.87
N VAL A 321 35.99 22.32 10.87
CA VAL A 321 37.22 22.08 10.09
C VAL A 321 37.13 22.86 8.78
N LEU A 322 37.76 24.03 8.79
CA LEU A 322 38.16 24.81 7.62
C LEU A 322 39.60 24.39 7.31
N GLY A 323 39.83 23.63 6.23
CA GLY A 323 41.19 23.34 5.79
C GLY A 323 41.27 22.12 4.88
N ILE A 324 42.00 22.31 3.77
CA ILE A 324 42.43 21.30 2.80
C ILE A 324 41.46 21.05 1.63
N ALA A 325 41.35 22.04 0.75
CA ALA A 325 40.96 21.85 -0.65
C ALA A 325 41.51 23.00 -1.53
N LYS A 326 42.82 23.26 -1.49
CA LYS A 326 43.47 24.32 -2.30
C LYS A 326 44.46 23.83 -3.36
N GLU A 327 44.62 22.53 -3.57
CA GLU A 327 45.61 22.00 -4.52
C GLU A 327 45.07 21.18 -5.71
N VAL A 328 43.75 21.04 -5.87
CA VAL A 328 43.17 20.23 -6.97
C VAL A 328 42.13 21.00 -7.80
N LEU A 329 42.42 22.26 -8.16
CA LEU A 329 41.62 22.99 -9.15
C LEU A 329 42.51 23.61 -10.24
N PRO A 330 42.21 23.40 -11.54
CA PRO A 330 42.97 24.00 -12.63
C PRO A 330 42.77 25.53 -12.67
N LYS A 331 43.87 26.27 -12.85
CA LYS A 331 43.88 27.74 -12.97
C LYS A 331 43.31 28.17 -14.33
N GLY A 332 42.04 28.56 -14.36
CA GLY A 332 41.41 29.25 -15.49
C GLY A 332 41.56 30.78 -15.38
N LYS A 333 41.80 31.44 -16.52
CA LYS A 333 42.06 32.88 -16.71
C LYS A 333 41.02 33.80 -16.05
N LYS A 334 41.48 34.91 -15.48
CA LYS A 334 40.67 36.04 -15.02
C LYS A 334 40.26 36.90 -16.23
N GLU A 335 38.99 36.86 -16.60
CA GLU A 335 38.34 37.95 -17.33
C GLU A 335 37.40 38.68 -16.38
N GLY A 336 37.52 40.01 -16.34
CA GLY A 336 36.89 40.86 -15.34
C GLY A 336 35.37 40.92 -15.48
N ILE A 337 34.68 40.65 -14.38
CA ILE A 337 33.24 40.92 -14.27
C ILE A 337 33.10 42.36 -13.80
N LYS A 338 32.52 43.20 -14.66
CA LYS A 338 32.06 44.55 -14.34
C LYS A 338 30.90 44.46 -13.35
N GLU A 339 30.95 45.30 -12.31
CA GLU A 339 29.83 45.54 -11.40
C GLU A 339 28.63 46.10 -12.18
N VAL A 340 27.46 45.53 -11.96
CA VAL A 340 26.17 46.06 -12.41
C VAL A 340 25.45 46.64 -11.18
N PRO A 341 24.83 47.83 -11.26
CA PRO A 341 24.23 48.49 -10.11
C PRO A 341 22.97 47.78 -9.60
N ASP A 342 22.76 47.96 -8.31
CA ASP A 342 21.71 47.41 -7.45
C ASP A 342 20.37 48.15 -7.70
N ASP A 343 19.50 47.59 -8.55
CA ASP A 343 18.12 48.05 -8.71
C ASP A 343 17.17 47.14 -7.91
N GLY A 344 16.65 47.72 -6.83
CA GLY A 344 16.05 47.01 -5.73
C GLY A 344 14.75 46.25 -6.00
N LEU A 345 14.48 45.27 -5.14
CA LEU A 345 13.16 44.71 -4.90
C LEU A 345 13.05 44.19 -3.45
N PHE A 346 12.24 44.92 -2.69
CA PHE A 346 11.27 44.41 -1.71
C PHE A 346 11.76 43.54 -0.53
N THR A 347 11.98 44.18 0.61
CA THR A 347 11.96 43.53 1.94
C THR A 347 10.57 43.65 2.58
N PRO A 348 9.93 42.54 3.04
CA PRO A 348 8.65 42.63 3.74
C PRO A 348 8.84 43.08 5.19
N LYS A 349 8.19 44.20 5.54
CA LYS A 349 8.12 44.80 6.88
C LYS A 349 7.46 43.84 7.88
N SER A 350 8.13 43.64 9.01
CA SER A 350 7.60 42.90 10.16
C SER A 350 6.50 43.71 10.90
N LEU A 351 5.30 43.13 11.00
CA LEU A 351 4.17 43.68 11.75
C LEU A 351 4.40 43.50 13.26
N ARG A 352 4.69 44.60 13.96
CA ARG A 352 4.72 44.68 15.44
C ARG A 352 3.32 44.44 16.03
N ARG A 353 3.16 43.36 16.80
CA ARG A 353 2.01 43.13 17.69
C ARG A 353 1.99 44.17 18.82
N ARG A 354 0.95 45.00 18.86
CA ARG A 354 0.59 45.86 20.01
C ARG A 354 0.01 45.00 21.14
N LYS A 355 0.67 44.98 22.30
CA LYS A 355 0.12 44.49 23.57
C LYS A 355 -1.00 45.44 24.04
N LYS A 356 -2.21 44.92 24.25
CA LYS A 356 -3.23 45.58 25.10
C LYS A 356 -2.86 45.32 26.56
N ARG A 357 -2.69 46.39 27.34
CA ARG A 357 -2.69 46.33 28.81
C ARG A 357 -4.14 46.36 29.30
N LYS A 358 -4.39 45.61 30.37
CA LYS A 358 -5.60 45.67 31.21
C LYS A 358 -5.71 47.02 31.89
#